data_AF-A0A158HLU4-F1
#
_entry.id   AF-A0A158HLU4-F1
#
_cell.length_a   1.000
_cell.length_b   1.000
_cell.length_c   1.000
_cell.angle_alpha   90.00
_cell.angle_beta   90.00
_cell.angle_gamma   90.00
#
_symmetry.space_group_name_H-M   'P 1'
#
loop_
_entity.id
_entity.type
_entity.pdbx_description
1 polymer ?
#
loop_
_entity_poly.entity_id
_entity_poly.type
_entity_poly.pdbx_seq_one_letter_code
_entity_poly.pdbx_strand_id
1 'polypeptide(L)'
;MAMPIIPWIGGKRRLADVLIPRFPSHSCYVEVFAGAAALFFMRPPAEVEVLNDVNDELINLYRVVQHHLEEFVRQFKWALSSREVFRWLSETPPHTLTDIQRAARFYYLQQNCFGGRVEGRTFGTATTSPPGLNLLRIEETLSAAHLRLSGAYIEKLDWQTCMARYDRPHTFFYLDPPYYETEGYGVPFEFGQYERMAAALRGLQGRAILTLNDHAAFQDLFSGFDRE
;
A
#
# COMPACT_ATOMS: atom_id res chain seq x y z
N MET A 1 2.82 16.54 7.83
CA MET A 1 1.90 15.81 6.94
C MET A 1 2.30 14.34 7.00
N ALA A 2 1.36 13.41 7.15
CA ALA A 2 1.70 12.00 7.18
C ALA A 2 2.23 11.57 5.81
N MET A 3 3.23 10.70 5.81
CA MET A 3 3.85 10.18 4.59
C MET A 3 3.72 8.65 4.60
N PRO A 4 3.81 8.00 3.43
CA PRO A 4 3.82 6.55 3.37
C PRO A 4 4.93 5.98 4.24
N ILE A 5 4.58 4.99 5.06
CA ILE A 5 5.49 4.45 6.08
C ILE A 5 6.56 3.53 5.50
N ILE A 6 6.36 2.99 4.30
CA ILE A 6 7.31 2.10 3.61
C ILE A 6 7.49 2.51 2.14
N PRO A 7 8.68 2.27 1.56
CA PRO A 7 8.85 2.23 0.12
C PRO A 7 8.03 1.08 -0.48
N TRP A 8 7.44 1.32 -1.64
CA TRP A 8 6.64 0.32 -2.37
C TRP A 8 6.74 0.53 -3.87
N ILE A 9 6.82 -0.57 -4.61
CA ILE A 9 6.80 -0.52 -6.07
C ILE A 9 5.46 0.01 -6.56
N GLY A 10 5.48 0.91 -7.55
CA GLY A 10 4.25 1.53 -8.06
C GLY A 10 3.67 2.65 -7.19
N GLY A 11 4.32 3.05 -6.09
CA GLY A 11 3.83 4.11 -5.20
C GLY A 11 3.50 5.42 -5.92
N LYS A 12 2.24 5.86 -5.82
CA LYS A 12 1.67 6.99 -6.58
C LYS A 12 1.97 8.37 -6.02
N ARG A 13 2.99 8.50 -5.16
CA ARG A 13 3.39 9.77 -4.55
C ARG A 13 3.66 10.87 -5.58
N ARG A 14 4.32 10.55 -6.70
CA ARG A 14 4.62 11.52 -7.77
C ARG A 14 3.40 11.92 -8.59
N LEU A 15 2.34 11.11 -8.55
CA LEU A 15 1.09 11.34 -9.27
C LEU A 15 0.00 11.90 -8.35
N ALA A 16 0.26 12.04 -7.05
CA ALA A 16 -0.72 12.50 -6.08
C ALA A 16 -1.28 13.90 -6.41
N ASP A 17 -0.41 14.83 -6.80
CA ASP A 17 -0.80 16.21 -7.18
C ASP A 17 -1.70 16.24 -8.43
N VAL A 18 -1.67 15.17 -9.22
CA VAL A 18 -2.42 15.02 -10.47
C VAL A 18 -3.71 14.21 -10.24
N LEU A 19 -3.67 13.21 -9.37
CA LEU A 19 -4.80 12.31 -9.08
C LEU A 19 -5.78 12.90 -8.05
N ILE A 20 -5.28 13.43 -6.93
CA ILE A 20 -6.12 13.90 -5.81
C ILE A 20 -7.12 14.99 -6.27
N PRO A 21 -6.74 15.99 -7.09
CA PRO A 21 -7.69 17.00 -7.56
C PRO A 21 -8.84 16.44 -8.42
N ARG A 22 -8.67 15.24 -8.99
CA ARG A 22 -9.68 14.56 -9.80
C ARG A 22 -10.61 13.67 -8.98
N PHE A 23 -10.34 13.52 -7.69
CA PHE A 23 -11.19 12.69 -6.84
C PHE A 23 -12.57 13.34 -6.74
N PRO A 24 -13.65 12.59 -7.02
CA PRO A 24 -14.99 13.12 -6.87
C PRO A 24 -15.29 13.41 -5.39
N SER A 25 -16.32 14.20 -5.10
CA SER A 25 -16.80 14.35 -3.72
C SER A 25 -17.27 12.99 -3.17
N HIS A 26 -16.88 12.68 -1.93
CA HIS A 26 -17.20 11.42 -1.25
C HIS A 26 -17.12 11.60 0.28
N SER A 27 -17.85 10.78 1.02
CA SER A 27 -17.70 10.66 2.49
C SER A 27 -17.00 9.37 2.90
N CYS A 28 -17.08 8.33 2.07
CA CYS A 28 -16.35 7.07 2.26
C CYS A 28 -15.28 6.92 1.19
N TYR A 29 -14.04 6.66 1.60
CA TYR A 29 -12.90 6.43 0.73
C TYR A 29 -12.35 5.02 0.91
N VAL A 30 -12.14 4.30 -0.18
CA VAL A 30 -11.63 2.93 -0.16
C VAL A 30 -10.44 2.81 -1.12
N GLU A 31 -9.25 2.54 -0.59
CA GLU A 31 -8.13 2.04 -1.41
C GLU A 31 -8.20 0.51 -1.45
N VAL A 32 -8.60 -0.03 -2.61
CA VAL A 32 -8.84 -1.47 -2.79
C VAL A 32 -7.53 -2.27 -2.84
N PHE A 33 -6.48 -1.64 -3.38
CA PHE A 33 -5.12 -2.16 -3.48
C PHE A 33 -4.18 -1.13 -2.83
N ALA A 34 -4.10 -1.15 -1.50
CA ALA A 34 -3.46 -0.08 -0.74
C ALA A 34 -1.98 0.06 -1.08
N GLY A 35 -1.22 -1.04 -1.20
CA GLY A 35 0.24 -0.98 -1.33
C GLY A 35 0.85 -0.13 -0.21
N ALA A 36 1.62 0.92 -0.53
CA ALA A 36 2.13 1.87 0.48
C ALA A 36 1.10 2.90 1.00
N ALA A 37 -0.14 2.87 0.50
CA ALA A 37 -1.23 3.78 0.81
C ALA A 37 -0.89 5.26 0.55
N ALA A 38 -0.23 5.52 -0.58
CA ALA A 38 0.35 6.83 -0.85
C ALA A 38 -0.69 7.95 -0.94
N LEU A 39 -1.83 7.68 -1.56
CA LEU A 39 -2.87 8.69 -1.74
C LEU A 39 -3.65 8.89 -0.44
N PHE A 40 -3.94 7.82 0.31
CA PHE A 40 -4.49 7.89 1.66
C PHE A 40 -3.71 8.82 2.60
N PHE A 41 -2.38 8.73 2.63
CA PHE A 41 -1.57 9.59 3.50
C PHE A 41 -1.49 11.05 3.01
N MET A 42 -1.56 11.26 1.70
CA MET A 42 -1.36 12.58 1.08
C MET A 42 -2.66 13.38 0.93
N ARG A 43 -3.82 12.72 0.84
CA ARG A 43 -5.11 13.39 0.72
C ARG A 43 -5.60 13.92 2.08
N PRO A 44 -6.45 14.97 2.09
CA PRO A 44 -7.25 15.30 3.27
C PRO A 44 -8.12 14.09 3.66
N PRO A 45 -8.29 13.75 4.96
CA PRO A 45 -9.12 12.60 5.38
C PRO A 45 -10.57 12.72 4.90
N ALA A 46 -11.21 11.58 4.63
CA ALA A 46 -12.68 11.50 4.48
C ALA A 46 -13.30 11.12 5.83
N GLU A 47 -14.63 11.17 5.92
CA GLU A 47 -15.35 10.76 7.14
C GLU A 47 -15.14 9.29 7.47
N VAL A 48 -15.12 8.44 6.44
CA VAL A 48 -14.83 7.01 6.53
C VAL A 48 -13.70 6.67 5.57
N GLU A 49 -12.71 5.93 6.04
CA GLU A 49 -11.58 5.49 5.23
C GLU A 49 -11.34 4.00 5.41
N VAL A 50 -11.04 3.31 4.32
CA VAL A 50 -10.76 1.88 4.29
C VAL A 50 -9.49 1.64 3.46
N LEU A 51 -8.55 0.91 4.04
CA LEU A 51 -7.38 0.38 3.34
C LEU A 51 -7.52 -1.13 3.23
N ASN A 52 -7.48 -1.64 2.01
CA ASN A 52 -7.50 -3.08 1.73
C ASN A 52 -6.28 -3.49 0.92
N ASP A 53 -5.71 -4.64 1.27
CA ASP A 53 -4.68 -5.30 0.45
C ASP A 53 -4.70 -6.81 0.74
N VAL A 54 -4.27 -7.61 -0.24
CA VAL A 54 -4.14 -9.06 -0.08
C VAL A 54 -2.86 -9.44 0.67
N ASN A 55 -1.85 -8.57 0.65
CA ASN A 55 -0.54 -8.83 1.24
C ASN A 55 -0.63 -8.85 2.79
N ASP A 56 -0.45 -10.03 3.35
CA ASP A 56 -0.55 -10.27 4.79
C ASP A 56 0.50 -9.51 5.61
N GLU A 57 1.75 -9.42 5.13
CA GLU A 57 2.81 -8.70 5.85
C GLU A 57 2.53 -7.18 5.88
N LEU A 58 1.96 -6.64 4.79
CA LEU A 58 1.56 -5.24 4.69
C LEU A 58 0.40 -4.90 5.62
N ILE A 59 -0.67 -5.70 5.59
CA ILE A 59 -1.82 -5.48 6.47
C ILE A 59 -1.42 -5.64 7.94
N ASN A 60 -0.58 -6.63 8.24
CA ASN A 60 -0.03 -6.78 9.59
C ASN A 60 0.76 -5.54 10.02
N LEU A 61 1.58 -4.95 9.15
CA LEU A 61 2.28 -3.70 9.44
C LEU A 61 1.31 -2.56 9.77
N TYR A 62 0.28 -2.34 8.96
CA TYR A 62 -0.70 -1.27 9.23
C TYR A 62 -1.43 -1.47 10.55
N ARG A 63 -1.89 -2.69 10.84
CA ARG A 63 -2.55 -3.02 12.11
C ARG A 63 -1.64 -2.82 13.32
N VAL A 64 -0.37 -3.22 13.22
CA VAL A 64 0.61 -3.04 14.30
C VAL A 64 0.93 -1.56 14.53
N VAL A 65 1.09 -0.76 13.48
CA VAL A 65 1.29 0.70 13.63
C VAL A 65 0.03 1.37 14.19
N GLN A 66 -1.16 0.88 13.84
CA GLN A 66 -2.44 1.37 14.36
C GLN A 66 -2.63 1.07 15.85
N HIS A 67 -2.27 -0.13 16.33
CA HIS A 67 -2.61 -0.57 17.70
C HIS A 67 -1.43 -0.67 18.67
N HIS A 68 -0.20 -0.78 18.17
CA HIS A 68 0.99 -1.12 18.95
C HIS A 68 2.22 -0.30 18.53
N LEU A 69 2.03 0.99 18.21
CA LEU A 69 3.09 1.89 17.72
C LEU A 69 4.33 1.86 18.62
N GLU A 70 4.17 1.99 19.93
CA GLU A 70 5.28 2.03 20.87
C GLU A 70 6.13 0.75 20.82
N GLU A 71 5.47 -0.42 20.87
CA GLU A 71 6.15 -1.72 20.81
C GLU A 71 6.81 -1.97 19.46
N PHE A 72 6.22 -1.45 18.38
CA PHE A 72 6.82 -1.47 17.05
C PHE A 72 8.09 -0.62 16.99
N VAL A 73 8.04 0.64 17.45
CA VAL A 73 9.21 1.54 17.47
C VAL A 73 10.33 0.97 18.34
N ARG A 74 9.99 0.33 19.48
CA ARG A 74 10.96 -0.33 20.36
C ARG A 74 11.79 -1.41 19.67
N GLN A 75 11.26 -2.09 18.64
CA GLN A 75 12.03 -3.09 17.88
C GLN A 75 13.27 -2.49 17.20
N PHE A 76 13.26 -1.18 16.93
CA PHE A 76 14.32 -0.52 16.18
C PHE A 76 15.34 0.21 17.05
N LYS A 77 15.17 0.26 18.38
CA LYS A 77 16.00 1.06 19.32
C LYS A 77 17.52 0.91 19.11
N TRP A 78 17.97 -0.27 18.68
CA TRP A 78 19.37 -0.59 18.40
C TRP A 78 19.56 -1.21 17.00
N ALA A 79 18.61 -0.98 16.09
CA ALA A 79 18.67 -1.53 14.74
C ALA A 79 19.82 -0.91 13.97
N LEU A 80 20.57 -1.77 13.28
CA LEU A 80 21.66 -1.41 12.40
C LEU A 80 21.22 -1.61 10.95
N SER A 81 21.48 -0.63 10.08
CA SER A 81 21.36 -0.84 8.63
C SER A 81 22.55 -1.67 8.14
N SER A 82 22.38 -2.98 8.04
CA SER A 82 23.43 -3.94 7.67
C SER A 82 22.95 -4.96 6.65
N ARG A 83 23.81 -5.28 5.69
CA ARG A 83 23.59 -6.33 4.68
C ARG A 83 23.43 -7.70 5.33
N GLU A 84 24.18 -7.96 6.40
CA GLU A 84 24.11 -9.24 7.10
C GLU A 84 22.80 -9.38 7.90
N VAL A 85 22.39 -8.31 8.61
CA VAL A 85 21.09 -8.26 9.29
C VAL A 85 19.94 -8.41 8.29
N PHE A 86 20.05 -7.79 7.11
CA PHE A 86 19.07 -7.94 6.03
C PHE A 86 18.97 -9.38 5.54
N ARG A 87 20.10 -10.07 5.35
CA ARG A 87 20.13 -11.48 4.96
C ARG A 87 19.45 -12.35 6.02
N TRP A 88 19.83 -12.20 7.29
CA TRP A 88 19.22 -12.96 8.39
C TRP A 88 17.71 -12.76 8.45
N LEU A 89 17.24 -11.50 8.41
CA LEU A 89 15.80 -11.22 8.42
C LEU A 89 15.09 -11.75 7.18
N SER A 90 15.74 -11.76 6.02
CA SER A 90 15.17 -12.34 4.79
C SER A 90 14.98 -13.86 4.94
N GLU A 91 15.93 -14.55 5.56
CA GLU A 91 15.91 -16.00 5.82
C GLU A 91 14.97 -16.40 6.95
N THR A 92 14.68 -15.50 7.90
CA THR A 92 13.77 -15.77 9.02
C THR A 92 12.36 -16.12 8.53
N PRO A 93 11.82 -17.31 8.84
CA PRO A 93 10.46 -17.68 8.47
C PRO A 93 9.43 -16.80 9.20
N PRO A 94 8.54 -16.07 8.50
CA PRO A 94 7.64 -15.11 9.17
C PRO A 94 6.67 -15.73 10.18
N HIS A 95 6.28 -16.99 10.00
CA HIS A 95 5.32 -17.68 10.86
C HIS A 95 5.87 -18.03 12.26
N THR A 96 7.18 -17.88 12.49
CA THR A 96 7.80 -18.11 13.81
C THR A 96 7.84 -16.85 14.68
N LEU A 97 7.41 -15.71 14.13
CA LEU A 97 7.49 -14.40 14.76
C LEU A 97 6.12 -13.93 15.24
N THR A 98 6.08 -13.11 16.29
CA THR A 98 4.85 -12.40 16.69
C THR A 98 4.47 -11.35 15.65
N ASP A 99 3.21 -10.90 15.62
CA ASP A 99 2.76 -9.88 14.67
C ASP A 99 3.61 -8.61 14.70
N ILE A 100 4.05 -8.16 15.88
CA ILE A 100 4.95 -7.01 16.03
C ILE A 100 6.32 -7.29 15.41
N GLN A 101 6.90 -8.46 15.66
CA GLN A 101 8.18 -8.86 15.08
C GLN A 101 8.09 -9.04 13.56
N ARG A 102 6.99 -9.59 13.06
CA ARG A 102 6.70 -9.73 11.62
C ARG A 102 6.62 -8.37 10.95
N ALA A 103 5.87 -7.44 11.54
CA ALA A 103 5.78 -6.07 11.05
C ALA A 103 7.15 -5.38 11.04
N ALA A 104 7.92 -5.51 12.13
CA ALA A 104 9.23 -4.88 12.23
C ALA A 104 10.24 -5.47 11.23
N ARG A 105 10.24 -6.79 11.07
CA ARG A 105 11.00 -7.50 10.02
C ARG A 105 10.64 -6.96 8.64
N PHE A 106 9.35 -6.95 8.29
CA PHE A 106 8.87 -6.50 6.98
C PHE A 106 9.26 -5.05 6.71
N TYR A 107 9.06 -4.16 7.69
CA TYR A 107 9.44 -2.77 7.61
C TYR A 107 10.96 -2.61 7.42
N TYR A 108 11.79 -3.30 8.20
CA TYR A 108 13.25 -3.27 8.05
C TYR A 108 13.66 -3.66 6.62
N LEU A 109 13.10 -4.75 6.10
CA LEU A 109 13.37 -5.24 4.75
C LEU A 109 12.95 -4.20 3.70
N GLN A 110 11.76 -3.61 3.80
CA GLN A 110 11.31 -2.58 2.86
C GLN A 110 12.18 -1.32 2.89
N GLN A 111 12.60 -0.85 4.07
CA GLN A 111 13.44 0.34 4.20
C GLN A 111 14.86 0.16 3.64
N ASN A 112 15.36 -1.08 3.64
CA ASN A 112 16.72 -1.41 3.21
C ASN A 112 16.76 -2.14 1.86
N CYS A 113 15.62 -2.40 1.22
CA CYS A 113 15.56 -3.05 -0.08
C CYS A 113 15.80 -2.04 -1.21
N PHE A 114 16.64 -2.42 -2.17
CA PHE A 114 16.75 -1.70 -3.43
C PHE A 114 15.41 -1.69 -4.16
N GLY A 115 14.93 -0.50 -4.55
CA GLY A 115 13.69 -0.33 -5.30
C GLY A 115 12.39 -0.67 -4.56
N GLY A 116 12.42 -0.93 -3.24
CA GLY A 116 11.21 -1.19 -2.45
C GLY A 116 10.39 -2.41 -2.88
N ARG A 117 11.04 -3.40 -3.51
CA ARG A 117 10.40 -4.64 -3.99
C ARG A 117 9.96 -5.52 -2.82
N VAL A 118 8.85 -6.22 -2.99
CA VAL A 118 8.36 -7.22 -2.02
C VAL A 118 8.89 -8.63 -2.30
N GLU A 119 9.22 -8.91 -3.56
CA GLU A 119 9.85 -10.14 -4.02
C GLU A 119 11.23 -9.89 -4.62
N GLY A 120 12.08 -10.92 -4.61
CA GLY A 120 13.45 -10.80 -5.13
C GLY A 120 14.25 -9.71 -4.43
N ARG A 121 14.01 -9.52 -3.13
CA ARG A 121 14.58 -8.43 -2.33
C ARG A 121 16.10 -8.49 -2.31
N THR A 122 16.73 -7.35 -2.58
CA THR A 122 18.19 -7.18 -2.50
C THR A 122 18.53 -5.98 -1.63
N PHE A 123 19.55 -6.09 -0.79
CA PHE A 123 19.99 -4.99 0.07
C PHE A 123 20.52 -3.81 -0.75
N GLY A 124 19.88 -2.64 -0.60
CA GLY A 124 20.23 -1.41 -1.29
C GLY A 124 21.28 -0.58 -0.54
N THR A 125 22.15 0.09 -1.29
CA THR A 125 23.16 1.02 -0.77
C THR A 125 23.28 2.24 -1.68
N ALA A 126 23.63 3.39 -1.11
CA ALA A 126 23.93 4.60 -1.87
C ALA A 126 25.21 5.25 -1.32
N THR A 127 25.97 5.90 -2.20
CA THR A 127 27.16 6.71 -1.82
C THR A 127 26.82 8.18 -1.62
N THR A 128 25.59 8.59 -1.97
CA THR A 128 25.12 9.98 -1.98
C THR A 128 24.07 10.28 -0.91
N SER A 129 23.62 9.26 -0.17
CA SER A 129 22.63 9.41 0.90
C SER A 129 22.87 8.40 2.03
N PRO A 130 22.53 8.77 3.29
CA PRO A 130 22.60 7.83 4.40
C PRO A 130 21.51 6.74 4.27
N PRO A 131 21.63 5.63 5.02
CA PRO A 131 20.58 4.62 5.10
C PRO A 131 19.22 5.21 5.51
N GLY A 132 18.13 4.65 4.97
CA GLY A 132 16.78 5.17 5.20
C GLY A 132 16.24 4.94 6.61
N LEU A 133 16.72 3.91 7.31
CA LEU A 133 16.30 3.59 8.68
C LEU A 133 17.01 4.51 9.68
N ASN A 134 16.34 5.60 10.05
CA ASN A 134 16.81 6.54 11.08
C ASN A 134 15.83 6.57 12.26
N LEU A 135 16.31 6.10 13.42
CA LEU A 135 15.54 6.00 14.66
C LEU A 135 14.90 7.31 15.12
N LEU A 136 15.64 8.41 15.12
CA LEU A 136 15.11 9.69 15.60
C LEU A 136 13.97 10.20 14.72
N ARG A 137 13.95 9.80 13.45
CA ARG A 137 12.90 10.15 12.48
C ARG A 137 11.77 9.13 12.41
N ILE A 138 12.01 7.89 12.84
CA ILE A 138 11.03 6.81 12.75
C ILE A 138 9.84 7.10 13.67
N GLU A 139 10.10 7.58 14.88
CA GLU A 139 9.07 7.84 15.89
C GLU A 139 8.16 9.00 15.45
N GLU A 140 8.75 10.10 14.97
CA GLU A 140 7.99 11.24 14.45
C GLU A 140 7.13 10.85 13.23
N THR A 141 7.74 10.16 12.25
CA THR A 141 7.05 9.77 11.01
C THR A 141 5.91 8.79 11.29
N LEU A 142 6.15 7.80 12.15
CA LEU A 142 5.16 6.78 12.47
C LEU A 142 4.07 7.30 13.41
N SER A 143 4.33 8.31 14.25
CA SER A 143 3.30 8.96 15.06
C SER A 143 2.24 9.64 14.17
N ALA A 144 2.67 10.36 13.14
CA ALA A 144 1.75 10.96 12.18
C ALA A 144 0.96 9.90 11.39
N ALA A 145 1.62 8.81 11.00
CA ALA A 145 0.96 7.71 10.31
C ALA A 145 -0.04 6.97 11.22
N HIS A 146 0.31 6.75 12.50
CA HIS A 146 -0.58 6.17 13.50
C HIS A 146 -1.85 7.00 13.64
N LEU A 147 -1.75 8.32 13.78
CA LEU A 147 -2.93 9.19 13.87
C LEU A 147 -3.83 9.08 12.62
N ARG A 148 -3.26 8.96 11.43
CA ARG A 148 -4.03 8.74 10.20
C ARG A 148 -4.69 7.37 10.17
N LEU A 149 -3.94 6.31 10.48
CA LEU A 149 -4.42 4.93 10.47
C LEU A 149 -5.48 4.67 11.55
N SER A 150 -5.41 5.35 12.69
CA SER A 150 -6.41 5.20 13.77
C SER A 150 -7.84 5.59 13.34
N GLY A 151 -8.00 6.38 12.29
CA GLY A 151 -9.30 6.72 11.69
C GLY A 151 -9.73 5.80 10.54
N ALA A 152 -8.94 4.80 10.17
CA ALA A 152 -9.18 3.94 9.01
C ALA A 152 -9.51 2.49 9.41
N TYR A 153 -10.43 1.87 8.66
CA TYR A 153 -10.61 0.42 8.68
C TYR A 153 -9.50 -0.24 7.88
N ILE A 154 -8.84 -1.23 8.47
CA ILE A 154 -7.81 -2.02 7.80
C ILE A 154 -8.37 -3.40 7.48
N GLU A 155 -8.54 -3.69 6.20
CA GLU A 155 -9.14 -4.91 5.67
C GLU A 155 -8.09 -5.78 4.96
N LYS A 156 -8.33 -7.10 4.99
CA LYS A 156 -7.56 -8.09 4.22
C LYS A 156 -8.53 -8.99 3.48
N LEU A 157 -9.12 -8.47 2.42
CA LEU A 157 -10.11 -9.14 1.59
C LEU A 157 -9.62 -9.24 0.15
N ASP A 158 -10.19 -10.17 -0.60
CA ASP A 158 -10.10 -10.08 -2.06
C ASP A 158 -10.77 -8.77 -2.52
N TRP A 159 -10.25 -8.22 -3.63
CA TRP A 159 -10.67 -6.91 -4.11
C TRP A 159 -12.17 -6.86 -4.45
N GLN A 160 -12.76 -7.97 -4.90
CA GLN A 160 -14.18 -8.04 -5.26
C GLN A 160 -15.06 -7.95 -4.02
N THR A 161 -14.73 -8.72 -2.98
CA THR A 161 -15.42 -8.70 -1.69
C THR A 161 -15.27 -7.35 -1.01
N CYS A 162 -14.08 -6.73 -1.07
CA CYS A 162 -13.86 -5.38 -0.57
C CYS A 162 -14.80 -4.38 -1.26
N MET A 163 -14.81 -4.35 -2.60
CA MET A 163 -15.69 -3.46 -3.35
C MET A 163 -17.16 -3.69 -3.03
N ALA A 164 -17.62 -4.95 -3.06
CA ALA A 164 -19.02 -5.28 -2.78
C ALA A 164 -19.46 -4.90 -1.36
N ARG A 165 -18.56 -5.00 -0.37
CA ARG A 165 -18.84 -4.65 1.03
C ARG A 165 -19.12 -3.16 1.20
N TYR A 166 -18.34 -2.31 0.54
CA TYR A 166 -18.36 -0.86 0.73
C TYR A 166 -19.11 -0.08 -0.36
N ASP A 167 -19.63 -0.75 -1.40
CA ASP A 167 -20.28 -0.06 -2.52
C ASP A 167 -21.57 0.64 -2.10
N ARG A 168 -21.53 1.96 -2.04
CA ARG A 168 -22.62 2.86 -1.69
C ARG A 168 -22.51 4.11 -2.56
N PRO A 169 -23.60 4.86 -2.78
CA PRO A 169 -23.57 6.09 -3.59
C PRO A 169 -22.57 7.17 -3.13
N HIS A 170 -22.17 7.15 -1.85
CA HIS A 170 -21.23 8.09 -1.25
C HIS A 170 -19.79 7.55 -1.14
N THR A 171 -19.53 6.35 -1.67
CA THR A 171 -18.21 5.71 -1.64
C THR A 171 -17.42 6.06 -2.89
N PHE A 172 -16.17 6.46 -2.70
CA PHE A 172 -15.17 6.57 -3.74
C PHE A 172 -14.10 5.49 -3.59
N PHE A 173 -13.92 4.71 -4.64
CA PHE A 173 -12.92 3.66 -4.74
C PHE A 173 -11.71 4.13 -5.54
N TYR A 174 -10.52 3.95 -4.98
CA TYR A 174 -9.27 4.05 -5.71
C TYR A 174 -8.69 2.66 -5.95
N LEU A 175 -8.47 2.33 -7.22
CA LEU A 175 -7.94 1.04 -7.65
C LEU A 175 -6.60 1.24 -8.36
N ASP A 176 -5.56 0.60 -7.83
CA ASP A 176 -4.22 0.54 -8.44
C ASP A 176 -3.73 -0.91 -8.41
N PRO A 177 -4.35 -1.80 -9.22
CA PRO A 177 -3.98 -3.21 -9.24
C PRO A 177 -2.54 -3.38 -9.75
N PRO A 178 -1.94 -4.58 -9.57
CA PRO A 178 -0.72 -4.94 -10.27
C PRO A 178 -0.83 -4.62 -11.77
N TYR A 179 0.25 -4.11 -12.38
CA TYR A 179 0.22 -3.75 -13.80
C TYR A 179 0.40 -4.97 -14.70
N TYR A 180 -0.34 -5.01 -15.81
CA TYR A 180 -0.40 -6.17 -16.68
C TYR A 180 0.94 -6.36 -17.39
N GLU A 181 1.41 -7.61 -17.40
CA GLU A 181 2.73 -8.01 -17.93
C GLU A 181 3.91 -7.27 -17.28
N THR A 182 3.77 -6.89 -16.00
CA THR A 182 4.86 -6.33 -15.20
C THR A 182 5.21 -7.22 -14.01
N GLU A 183 6.48 -7.21 -13.62
CA GLU A 183 6.98 -7.98 -12.47
C GLU A 183 6.94 -7.17 -11.16
N GLY A 184 6.94 -7.88 -10.02
CA GLY A 184 7.33 -7.30 -8.72
C GLY A 184 6.24 -7.08 -7.68
N TYR A 185 4.99 -7.46 -7.97
CA TYR A 185 3.87 -7.36 -7.02
C TYR A 185 3.64 -8.61 -6.16
N GLY A 186 4.29 -9.72 -6.51
CA GLY A 186 4.29 -10.99 -5.78
C GLY A 186 2.99 -11.76 -5.67
N VAL A 187 1.97 -11.32 -6.41
CA VAL A 187 0.74 -12.07 -6.62
C VAL A 187 0.47 -12.08 -8.12
N PRO A 188 0.31 -13.26 -8.76
CA PRO A 188 -0.12 -13.34 -10.15
C PRO A 188 -1.46 -12.63 -10.32
N PHE A 189 -1.53 -11.69 -11.25
CA PHE A 189 -2.75 -10.95 -11.57
C PHE A 189 -3.05 -11.13 -13.06
N GLU A 190 -3.77 -12.21 -13.37
CA GLU A 190 -4.08 -12.62 -14.74
C GLU A 190 -5.05 -11.64 -15.42
N PHE A 191 -5.05 -11.65 -16.77
CA PHE A 191 -5.88 -10.74 -17.55
C PHE A 191 -7.38 -10.81 -17.18
N GLY A 192 -7.88 -11.99 -16.85
CA GLY A 192 -9.28 -12.19 -16.43
C GLY A 192 -9.69 -11.44 -15.16
N GLN A 193 -8.74 -10.98 -14.34
CA GLN A 193 -9.04 -10.11 -13.20
C GLN A 193 -9.44 -8.70 -13.66
N TYR A 194 -8.80 -8.17 -14.71
CA TYR A 194 -9.19 -6.87 -15.27
C TYR A 194 -10.55 -6.96 -15.95
N GLU A 195 -10.89 -8.10 -16.56
CA GLU A 195 -12.23 -8.34 -17.13
C GLU A 195 -13.32 -8.26 -16.06
N ARG A 196 -13.10 -8.92 -14.93
CA ARG A 196 -13.97 -8.84 -13.75
C ARG A 196 -14.02 -7.43 -13.20
N MET A 197 -12.91 -6.71 -13.21
CA MET A 197 -12.85 -5.34 -12.71
C MET A 197 -13.67 -4.40 -13.59
N ALA A 198 -13.54 -4.48 -14.91
CA ALA A 198 -14.37 -3.71 -15.84
C ALA A 198 -15.87 -4.01 -15.63
N ALA A 199 -16.24 -5.29 -15.43
CA ALA A 199 -17.61 -5.66 -15.13
C ALA A 199 -18.12 -5.08 -13.79
N ALA A 200 -17.30 -5.13 -12.74
CA ALA A 200 -17.63 -4.57 -11.43
C ALA A 200 -17.81 -3.04 -11.48
N LEU A 201 -16.92 -2.34 -12.20
CA LEU A 201 -16.97 -0.89 -12.33
C LEU A 201 -18.21 -0.40 -13.09
N ARG A 202 -18.72 -1.17 -14.07
CA ARG A 202 -19.96 -0.84 -14.78
C ARG A 202 -21.21 -0.92 -13.89
N GLY A 203 -21.18 -1.76 -12.86
CA GLY A 203 -22.31 -1.97 -11.94
C GLY A 203 -22.21 -1.20 -10.62
N LEU A 204 -21.21 -0.33 -10.48
CA LEU A 204 -20.88 0.34 -9.23
C LEU A 204 -21.92 1.43 -8.87
N GLN A 205 -22.35 1.48 -7.62
CA GLN A 205 -23.19 2.58 -7.13
C GLN A 205 -22.36 3.82 -6.78
N GLY A 206 -21.17 3.59 -6.21
CA GLY A 206 -20.19 4.62 -5.92
C GLY A 206 -19.45 5.10 -7.17
N ARG A 207 -18.35 5.82 -6.95
CA ARG A 207 -17.45 6.26 -8.01
C ARG A 207 -16.10 5.58 -7.88
N ALA A 208 -15.37 5.45 -8.97
CA ALA A 208 -14.05 4.84 -8.95
C ALA A 208 -13.07 5.58 -9.86
N ILE A 209 -11.80 5.55 -9.46
CA ILE A 209 -10.66 5.82 -10.34
C ILE A 209 -9.79 4.57 -10.35
N LEU A 210 -9.47 4.10 -11.55
CA LEU A 210 -8.61 2.96 -11.81
C LEU A 210 -7.35 3.43 -12.54
N THR A 211 -6.18 3.10 -12.01
CA THR A 211 -4.90 3.35 -12.68
C THR A 211 -4.34 2.07 -13.27
N LEU A 212 -3.96 2.11 -14.56
CA LEU A 212 -3.39 0.99 -15.31
C LEU A 212 -2.14 1.45 -16.06
N ASN A 213 -1.31 0.50 -16.50
CA ASN A 213 -0.30 0.77 -17.52
C ASN A 213 -0.95 0.95 -18.90
N ASP A 214 -0.32 1.75 -19.75
CA ASP A 214 -0.77 1.95 -21.13
C ASP A 214 -0.52 0.67 -21.94
N HIS A 215 -1.59 -0.09 -22.18
CA HIS A 215 -1.55 -1.36 -22.89
C HIS A 215 -2.77 -1.53 -23.81
N ALA A 216 -2.55 -2.01 -25.03
CA ALA A 216 -3.59 -2.14 -26.06
C ALA A 216 -4.79 -2.98 -25.59
N ALA A 217 -4.54 -4.05 -24.83
CA ALA A 217 -5.58 -4.94 -24.31
C ALA A 217 -6.61 -4.22 -23.40
N PHE A 218 -6.27 -3.06 -22.83
CA PHE A 218 -7.20 -2.28 -22.00
C PHE A 218 -8.09 -1.33 -22.79
N GLN A 219 -7.79 -1.07 -24.08
CA GLN A 219 -8.57 -0.14 -24.88
C GLN A 219 -10.01 -0.60 -25.06
N ASP A 220 -10.18 -1.85 -25.50
CA ASP A 220 -11.51 -2.44 -25.69
C ASP A 220 -12.17 -2.75 -24.35
N LEU A 221 -11.39 -3.24 -23.38
CA LEU A 221 -11.92 -3.73 -22.11
C LEU A 221 -12.58 -2.62 -21.28
N PHE A 222 -11.95 -1.45 -21.22
CA PHE A 222 -12.47 -0.26 -20.52
C PHE A 222 -13.11 0.74 -21.49
N SER A 223 -13.60 0.27 -22.64
CA SER A 223 -14.45 1.10 -23.51
C SER A 223 -15.69 1.58 -22.74
N GLY A 224 -16.02 2.87 -22.90
CA GLY A 224 -17.15 3.53 -22.24
C GLY A 224 -16.83 4.18 -20.88
N PHE A 225 -15.59 4.07 -20.39
CA PHE A 225 -15.10 4.86 -19.26
C PHE A 225 -14.38 6.12 -19.75
N ASP A 226 -14.39 7.18 -18.94
CA ASP A 226 -13.56 8.36 -19.16
C ASP A 226 -12.08 7.99 -18.97
N ARG A 227 -11.23 8.36 -19.93
CA ARG A 227 -9.79 8.05 -19.93
C ARG A 227 -8.99 9.34 -20.06
N GLU A 228 -7.91 9.42 -19.28
CA GLU A 228 -6.91 10.49 -19.34
C GLU A 228 -5.49 9.92 -19.41
#